data_AF-A0A663N5H7-F1
#
_entry.id   AF-A0A663N5H7-F1
#
_cell.length_a   1.000
_cell.length_b   1.000
_cell.length_c   1.000
_cell.angle_alpha   90.00
_cell.angle_beta   90.00
_cell.angle_gamma   90.00
#
_symmetry.space_group_name_H-M   'P 1'
#
loop_
_entity.id
_entity.type
_entity.pdbx_description
1 polymer ?
#
loop_
_entity_poly.entity_id
_entity_poly.type
_entity_poly.pdbx_seq_one_letter_code
_entity_poly.pdbx_strand_id
1 'polypeptide(L)'
;HKEPPSARELYFLIARFLTTGPCRRALKVLVQELEQHQLLPKRLDWQGNEHYRSYEELVLSNKHVAPDHLLQICKRIGPILDKEIPPSISRVNSLLGAGRQSLLRTAKGMVCSLFEMGMIHFHKYMVKTFGILRSRELSLKLPPTTSVLC
;
A
#
# COMPACT_ATOMS: atom_id res chain seq x y z
N HIS A 1 11.29 4.74 23.62
CA HIS A 1 10.79 5.00 22.26
C HIS A 1 11.54 4.09 21.29
N LYS A 2 10.86 3.19 20.57
CA LYS A 2 11.49 2.46 19.45
C LYS A 2 11.47 3.40 18.26
N GLU A 3 12.62 3.87 17.83
CA GLU A 3 12.69 4.60 16.57
C GLU A 3 12.25 3.69 15.42
N PRO A 4 11.54 4.22 14.42
CA PRO A 4 11.21 3.46 13.22
C PRO A 4 12.49 2.99 12.54
N PRO A 5 12.46 1.85 11.82
CA PRO A 5 13.63 1.37 11.08
C PRO A 5 14.14 2.49 10.18
N SER A 6 15.43 2.78 10.29
CA SER A 6 16.06 3.86 9.53
C SER A 6 16.14 3.46 8.06
N ALA A 7 16.01 4.42 7.15
CA ALA A 7 16.14 4.15 5.71
C ALA A 7 17.46 3.43 5.36
N ARG A 8 18.51 3.68 6.16
CA ARG A 8 19.83 3.04 6.05
C ARG A 8 19.81 1.54 6.32
N GLU A 9 19.06 1.08 7.32
CA GLU A 9 18.90 -0.34 7.60
C GLU A 9 18.17 -1.06 6.46
N LEU A 10 17.16 -0.40 5.87
CA LEU A 10 16.45 -0.94 4.72
C LEU A 10 17.37 -1.12 3.51
N TYR A 11 18.22 -0.12 3.21
CA TYR A 11 19.22 -0.25 2.15
C TYR A 11 20.17 -1.42 2.37
N PHE A 12 20.65 -1.60 3.60
CA PHE A 12 21.47 -2.76 3.96
C PHE A 12 20.74 -4.08 3.72
N LEU A 13 19.47 -4.18 4.15
CA LEU A 13 18.65 -5.38 3.95
C LEU A 13 18.39 -5.68 2.46
N ILE A 14 18.17 -4.65 1.64
CA ILE A 14 18.01 -4.81 0.18
C ILE A 14 19.30 -5.35 -0.43
N ALA A 15 20.45 -4.73 -0.12
CA ALA A 15 21.73 -5.23 -0.58
C ALA A 15 21.96 -6.68 -0.11
N ARG A 16 21.63 -6.99 1.15
CA ARG A 16 21.73 -8.34 1.72
C ARG A 16 20.85 -9.34 0.97
N PHE A 17 19.64 -8.95 0.58
CA PHE A 17 18.74 -9.77 -0.24
C PHE A 17 19.31 -10.07 -1.63
N LEU A 18 19.91 -9.07 -2.28
CA LEU A 18 20.48 -9.24 -3.62
C LEU A 18 21.73 -10.15 -3.65
N THR A 19 22.40 -10.39 -2.52
CA THR A 19 23.59 -11.26 -2.45
C THR A 19 23.35 -12.69 -2.95
N THR A 20 22.15 -13.24 -2.74
CA THR A 20 21.79 -14.60 -3.18
C THR A 20 20.97 -14.62 -4.47
N GLY A 21 20.66 -13.44 -5.03
CA GLY A 21 19.84 -13.30 -6.22
C GLY A 21 20.63 -13.30 -7.53
N PRO A 22 19.92 -13.32 -8.68
CA PRO A 22 20.54 -13.22 -10.01
C PRO A 22 21.10 -11.81 -10.29
N CYS A 23 20.66 -10.79 -9.54
CA CYS A 23 20.95 -9.37 -9.76
C CYS A 23 22.34 -8.94 -9.25
N ARG A 24 23.40 -9.69 -9.55
CA ARG A 24 24.77 -9.42 -9.06
C ARG A 24 25.33 -8.07 -9.49
N ARG A 25 25.03 -7.65 -10.73
CA ARG A 25 25.44 -6.33 -11.24
C ARG A 25 24.81 -5.19 -10.45
N ALA A 26 23.51 -5.30 -10.18
CA ALA A 26 22.77 -4.30 -9.41
C ALA A 26 23.30 -4.23 -7.98
N LEU A 27 23.59 -5.37 -7.34
CA LEU A 27 24.22 -5.41 -6.02
C LEU A 27 25.55 -4.65 -5.99
N LYS A 28 26.44 -4.89 -6.97
CA LYS A 28 27.74 -4.22 -7.01
C LYS A 28 27.60 -2.70 -7.07
N VAL A 29 26.76 -2.21 -7.98
CA VAL A 29 26.49 -0.77 -8.13
C VAL A 29 25.84 -0.22 -6.86
N LEU A 30 24.86 -0.92 -6.30
CA LEU A 30 24.19 -0.51 -5.07
C LEU A 30 25.18 -0.36 -3.91
N VAL A 31 26.05 -1.36 -3.67
CA VAL A 31 27.05 -1.29 -2.60
C VAL A 31 27.97 -0.08 -2.78
N GLN A 32 28.42 0.19 -4.01
CA GLN A 32 29.25 1.35 -4.31
C GLN A 32 28.52 2.68 -4.00
N GLU A 33 27.26 2.82 -4.42
CA GLU A 33 26.46 4.01 -4.12
C GLU A 33 26.18 4.17 -2.61
N LEU A 34 25.95 3.06 -1.90
CA LEU A 34 25.72 3.09 -0.45
C LEU A 34 26.94 3.59 0.31
N GLU A 35 28.14 3.20 -0.11
CA GLU A 35 29.39 3.66 0.49
C GLU A 35 29.70 5.10 0.09
N GLN A 36 29.56 5.44 -1.20
CA GLN A 36 29.81 6.79 -1.73
C GLN A 36 28.91 7.85 -1.08
N HIS A 37 27.62 7.53 -0.91
CA HIS A 37 26.65 8.44 -0.30
C HIS A 37 26.49 8.25 1.22
N GLN A 38 27.31 7.39 1.83
CA GLN A 38 27.30 7.12 3.28
C GLN A 38 25.89 6.76 3.81
N LEU A 39 25.18 5.92 3.05
CA LEU A 39 23.81 5.50 3.33
C LEU A 39 23.74 4.25 4.22
N LEU A 40 24.88 3.74 4.68
CA LEU A 40 24.93 2.60 5.60
C LEU A 40 24.77 3.05 7.07
N PRO A 41 24.20 2.18 7.93
CA PRO A 41 24.10 2.47 9.36
C PRO A 41 25.47 2.76 9.97
N LYS A 42 25.56 3.86 10.71
CA LYS A 42 26.79 4.30 11.37
C LYS A 42 26.92 3.64 12.74
N ARG A 43 28.15 3.53 13.23
CA ARG A 43 28.42 3.11 14.61
C ARG A 43 28.53 4.31 15.52
N LEU A 44 27.95 4.22 16.71
CA LEU A 44 28.30 5.11 17.81
C LEU A 44 29.43 4.50 18.65
N ASP A 45 30.47 5.27 18.93
CA ASP A 45 31.44 4.92 19.96
C ASP A 45 30.89 5.20 21.37
N TRP A 46 31.67 4.89 22.41
CA TRP A 46 31.29 5.14 23.80
C TRP A 46 31.22 6.63 24.16
N GLN A 47 31.76 7.51 23.31
CA GLN A 47 31.67 8.97 23.44
C GLN A 47 30.49 9.54 22.64
N GLY A 48 29.75 8.70 21.90
CA GLY A 48 28.62 9.11 21.07
C GLY A 48 29.01 9.65 19.69
N ASN A 49 30.26 9.53 19.25
CA ASN A 49 30.66 9.93 17.91
C ASN A 49 30.29 8.86 16.88
N GLU A 50 29.90 9.32 15.69
CA GLU A 50 29.55 8.46 14.59
C GLU A 50 30.77 8.05 13.76
N HIS A 51 30.88 6.74 13.49
CA HIS A 51 31.92 6.16 12.64
C HIS A 51 31.30 5.49 11.42
N TYR A 52 31.88 5.81 10.26
CA TYR A 52 31.56 5.17 8.98
C TYR A 52 32.08 3.73 8.96
N ARG A 53 31.42 2.87 8.19
CA ARG A 53 31.81 1.48 7.97
C ARG A 53 31.56 1.07 6.54
N SER A 54 32.35 0.10 6.06
CA SER A 54 32.10 -0.53 4.77
C SER A 54 30.90 -1.48 4.85
N TYR A 55 30.35 -1.83 3.69
CA TYR A 55 29.28 -2.82 3.61
C TYR A 55 29.73 -4.18 4.17
N GLU A 56 30.95 -4.59 3.86
CA GLU A 56 31.52 -5.88 4.31
C GLU A 56 31.65 -5.95 5.83
N GLU A 57 32.13 -4.89 6.48
CA GLU A 57 32.19 -4.81 7.95
C GLU A 57 30.80 -4.94 8.56
N LEU A 58 29.79 -4.31 7.95
CA LEU A 58 28.42 -4.37 8.42
C LEU A 58 27.84 -5.79 8.31
N VAL A 59 28.14 -6.51 7.24
CA VAL A 59 27.77 -7.94 7.08
C VAL A 59 28.47 -8.79 8.14
N LEU A 60 29.77 -8.55 8.40
CA LEU A 60 30.53 -9.28 9.40
C LEU A 60 30.04 -9.03 10.83
N SER A 61 29.59 -7.81 11.15
CA SER A 61 28.99 -7.52 12.46
C SER A 61 27.57 -8.07 12.60
N ASN A 62 26.84 -8.21 11.49
CA ASN A 62 25.43 -8.62 11.47
C ASN A 62 25.23 -10.03 10.88
N LYS A 63 26.00 -11.01 11.36
CA LYS A 63 25.94 -12.40 10.85
C LYS A 63 24.58 -13.07 11.01
N HIS A 64 23.80 -12.63 11.99
CA HIS A 64 22.44 -13.12 12.25
C HIS A 64 21.44 -12.70 11.15
N VAL A 65 21.79 -11.70 10.32
CA VAL A 65 20.95 -11.23 9.22
C VAL A 65 21.24 -12.07 7.98
N ALA A 66 20.40 -13.08 7.77
CA ALA A 66 20.42 -13.92 6.59
C ALA A 66 20.04 -13.15 5.31
N PRO A 67 20.47 -13.58 4.11
CA PRO A 67 20.05 -12.97 2.84
C PRO A 67 18.53 -12.90 2.63
N ASP A 68 17.78 -13.88 3.13
CA ASP A 68 16.31 -13.92 3.01
C ASP A 68 15.59 -13.19 4.17
N HIS A 69 16.32 -12.53 5.07
CA HIS A 69 15.75 -11.91 6.27
C HIS A 69 14.65 -10.88 5.94
N LEU A 70 14.84 -10.06 4.92
CA LEU A 70 13.83 -9.10 4.45
C LEU A 70 12.54 -9.81 4.01
N LEU A 71 12.66 -10.92 3.29
CA LEU A 71 11.53 -11.72 2.85
C LEU A 71 10.81 -12.38 4.04
N GLN A 72 11.56 -12.85 5.05
CA GLN A 72 10.99 -13.41 6.27
C GLN A 72 10.16 -12.37 7.03
N ILE A 73 10.64 -11.12 7.12
CA ILE A 73 9.89 -10.01 7.72
C ILE A 73 8.56 -9.82 6.97
N CYS A 74 8.61 -9.70 5.64
CA CYS A 74 7.42 -9.53 4.81
C CYS A 74 6.40 -10.67 4.97
N LYS A 75 6.87 -11.92 5.12
CA LYS A 75 6.00 -13.08 5.38
C LYS A 75 5.33 -13.05 6.75
N ARG A 76 6.01 -12.52 7.78
CA ARG A 76 5.48 -12.45 9.15
C ARG A 76 4.49 -11.31 9.34
N ILE A 77 4.66 -10.20 8.61
CA ILE A 77 3.79 -9.02 8.74
C ILE A 77 2.35 -9.34 8.33
N GLY A 78 2.13 -10.08 7.24
CA GLY A 78 0.79 -10.41 6.74
C GLY A 78 -0.13 -11.03 7.81
N PRO A 79 0.22 -12.18 8.39
CA PRO A 79 -0.59 -12.82 9.43
C PRO A 79 -0.78 -11.98 10.70
N ILE A 80 0.16 -11.10 11.03
CA ILE A 80 0.02 -10.18 12.17
C ILE A 80 -1.06 -9.13 11.86
N LEU A 81 -1.02 -8.55 10.66
CA LEU A 81 -2.01 -7.57 10.21
C LEU A 81 -3.39 -8.18 10.01
N ASP A 82 -3.48 -9.44 9.57
CA ASP A 82 -4.76 -10.14 9.36
C ASP A 82 -5.55 -10.32 10.67
N LYS A 83 -4.86 -10.38 11.82
CA LYS A 83 -5.49 -10.44 13.15
C LYS A 83 -6.15 -9.12 13.55
N GLU A 84 -5.49 -8.01 13.28
CA GLU A 84 -5.96 -6.67 13.66
C GLU A 84 -6.99 -6.13 12.66
N ILE A 85 -6.76 -6.40 11.36
CA ILE A 85 -7.59 -5.91 10.28
C ILE A 85 -7.77 -7.05 9.27
N PRO A 86 -8.93 -7.72 9.24
CA PRO A 86 -9.11 -8.87 8.35
C PRO A 86 -9.11 -8.44 6.87
N PRO A 87 -8.38 -9.15 5.99
CA PRO A 87 -8.45 -8.94 4.55
C PRO A 87 -9.82 -9.36 4.01
N SER A 88 -10.20 -8.83 2.84
CA SER A 88 -11.46 -9.23 2.19
C SER A 88 -11.44 -10.65 1.61
N ILE A 89 -10.25 -11.24 1.45
CA ILE A 89 -10.04 -12.60 0.95
C ILE A 89 -8.86 -13.18 1.74
N SER A 90 -9.07 -14.29 2.45
CA SER A 90 -8.07 -14.85 3.39
C SER A 90 -6.95 -15.68 2.75
N ARG A 91 -6.99 -15.90 1.43
CA ARG A 91 -6.11 -16.89 0.75
C ARG A 91 -4.96 -16.30 -0.05
N VAL A 92 -4.84 -14.98 -0.15
CA VAL A 92 -3.82 -14.34 -1.00
C VAL A 92 -2.96 -13.38 -0.17
N ASN A 93 -1.73 -13.82 0.14
CA ASN A 93 -0.74 -12.98 0.80
C ASN A 93 0.20 -12.40 -0.26
N SER A 94 -0.16 -11.25 -0.82
CA SER A 94 0.66 -10.51 -1.79
C SER A 94 1.29 -9.28 -1.17
N LEU A 95 2.62 -9.13 -1.29
CA LEU A 95 3.33 -7.92 -0.87
C LEU A 95 2.97 -6.71 -1.74
N LEU A 96 2.44 -6.96 -2.95
CA LEU A 96 2.06 -5.95 -3.93
C LEU A 96 0.54 -5.74 -3.97
N GLY A 97 -0.18 -6.24 -2.97
CA GLY A 97 -1.62 -6.04 -2.86
C GLY A 97 -1.97 -4.56 -2.66
N ALA A 98 -3.09 -4.14 -3.25
CA ALA A 98 -3.62 -2.79 -3.10
C ALA A 98 -4.90 -2.77 -2.23
N GLY A 99 -5.24 -1.60 -1.69
CA GLY A 99 -6.46 -1.41 -0.91
C GLY A 99 -6.56 -2.36 0.29
N ARG A 100 -7.62 -3.16 0.35
CA ARG A 100 -7.89 -4.11 1.46
C ARG A 100 -6.90 -5.29 1.51
N GLN A 101 -6.13 -5.51 0.45
CA GLN A 101 -5.06 -6.52 0.40
C GLN A 101 -3.66 -5.94 0.60
N SER A 102 -3.55 -4.63 0.85
CA SER A 102 -2.26 -3.99 1.14
C SER A 102 -1.76 -4.34 2.54
N LEU A 103 -0.46 -4.61 2.66
CA LEU A 103 0.23 -4.72 3.95
C LEU A 103 0.36 -3.38 4.69
N LEU A 104 -0.01 -2.27 4.06
CA LEU A 104 -0.01 -0.94 4.67
C LEU A 104 -1.43 -0.46 4.98
N ARG A 105 -2.42 -1.37 5.01
CA ARG A 105 -3.81 -1.01 5.31
C ARG A 105 -3.96 -0.54 6.76
N THR A 106 -4.70 0.54 6.93
CA THR A 106 -5.01 1.13 8.24
C THR A 106 -6.52 1.15 8.44
N ALA A 107 -6.97 1.00 9.69
CA ALA A 107 -8.40 1.04 10.05
C ALA A 107 -9.12 2.28 9.47
N LYS A 108 -8.46 3.45 9.51
CA LYS A 108 -8.97 4.70 8.94
C LYS A 108 -9.17 4.66 7.41
N GLY A 109 -8.29 3.97 6.68
CA GLY A 109 -8.37 3.82 5.23
C GLY A 109 -9.52 2.92 4.76
N MET A 110 -10.00 2.02 5.64
CA MET A 110 -11.19 1.22 5.35
C MET A 110 -12.48 2.06 5.39
N VAL A 111 -12.50 3.14 6.18
CA VAL A 111 -13.69 3.99 6.39
C VAL A 111 -14.05 4.81 5.15
N CYS A 112 -13.08 5.23 4.33
CA CYS A 112 -13.38 5.89 3.05
C CYS A 112 -14.16 4.98 2.09
N SER A 113 -13.89 3.67 2.07
CA SER A 113 -14.67 2.71 1.27
C SER A 113 -16.07 2.43 1.82
N LEU A 114 -16.29 2.65 3.13
CA LEU A 114 -17.62 2.56 3.75
C LEU A 114 -18.49 3.76 3.40
N PHE A 115 -17.91 4.96 3.28
CA PHE A 115 -18.62 6.13 2.74
C PHE A 115 -19.01 5.91 1.27
N GLU A 116 -18.13 5.32 0.44
CA GLU A 116 -18.49 4.97 -0.95
C GLU A 116 -19.56 3.88 -1.01
N MET A 117 -19.47 2.81 -0.20
CA MET A 117 -20.54 1.81 -0.10
C MET A 117 -21.86 2.43 0.38
N GLY A 118 -21.81 3.35 1.35
CA GLY A 118 -22.94 4.11 1.85
C GLY A 118 -23.54 5.02 0.78
N MET A 119 -22.72 5.72 0.00
CA MET A 119 -23.15 6.59 -1.09
C MET A 119 -23.67 5.82 -2.30
N ILE A 120 -23.11 4.65 -2.63
CA ILE A 120 -23.64 3.76 -3.68
C ILE A 120 -24.98 3.17 -3.24
N HIS A 121 -25.11 2.78 -1.98
CA HIS A 121 -26.38 2.31 -1.43
C HIS A 121 -27.42 3.45 -1.37
N PHE A 122 -27.02 4.66 -0.98
CA PHE A 122 -27.86 5.85 -0.98
C PHE A 122 -28.25 6.28 -2.40
N HIS A 123 -27.35 6.20 -3.38
CA HIS A 123 -27.65 6.47 -4.79
C HIS A 123 -28.63 5.45 -5.36
N LYS A 124 -28.45 4.15 -5.08
CA LYS A 124 -29.44 3.11 -5.44
C LYS A 124 -30.78 3.33 -4.73
N TYR A 125 -30.78 3.72 -3.47
CA TYR A 125 -31.98 4.01 -2.71
C TYR A 125 -32.70 5.26 -3.25
N MET A 126 -31.98 6.34 -3.55
CA MET A 126 -32.51 7.58 -4.11
C MET A 126 -33.03 7.38 -5.54
N VAL A 127 -32.32 6.65 -6.41
CA VAL A 127 -32.80 6.29 -7.75
C VAL A 127 -34.07 5.42 -7.68
N LYS A 128 -34.18 4.55 -6.67
CA LYS A 128 -35.35 3.68 -6.47
C LYS A 128 -36.52 4.40 -5.79
N THR A 129 -36.26 5.40 -4.95
CA THR A 129 -37.27 6.11 -4.13
C THR A 129 -37.76 7.41 -4.79
N PHE A 130 -36.92 8.11 -5.55
CA PHE A 130 -37.21 9.41 -6.18
C PHE A 130 -37.15 9.35 -7.71
N GLY A 131 -37.46 8.20 -8.32
CA GLY A 131 -37.35 8.01 -9.77
C GLY A 131 -37.91 9.18 -10.59
N ILE A 132 -37.06 9.82 -11.39
CA ILE A 132 -37.46 10.82 -12.40
C ILE A 132 -36.59 10.58 -13.64
N LEU A 133 -37.14 9.91 -14.66
CA LEU A 133 -37.72 10.50 -15.88
C LEU A 133 -36.69 11.22 -16.78
N ARG A 134 -36.25 10.55 -17.85
CA ARG A 134 -36.09 11.22 -19.17
C ARG A 134 -35.95 10.24 -20.34
N SER A 135 -37.07 10.09 -21.06
CA SER A 135 -37.19 10.29 -22.52
C SER A 135 -38.64 10.73 -22.73
N ARG A 136 -38.93 12.03 -22.88
CA ARG A 136 -39.14 12.72 -24.19
C ARG A 136 -40.13 11.95 -25.07
N GLU A 137 -41.18 12.50 -25.65
CA GLU A 137 -41.67 13.86 -25.86
C GLU A 137 -43.03 13.71 -26.57
N LEU A 138 -43.90 14.70 -26.41
CA LEU A 138 -44.88 15.15 -27.42
C LEU A 138 -45.79 14.12 -28.13
N SER A 139 -47.02 14.02 -27.66
CA SER A 139 -48.19 14.15 -28.55
C SER A 139 -49.19 15.10 -27.91
N LEU A 140 -48.90 16.39 -28.07
CA LEU A 140 -49.91 17.45 -28.00
C LEU A 140 -50.92 17.22 -29.14
N LYS A 141 -52.12 16.73 -28.80
CA LYS A 141 -53.34 17.06 -29.56
C LYS A 141 -54.15 18.02 -28.69
N LEU A 142 -54.29 19.25 -29.18
CA LEU A 142 -55.04 20.35 -28.59
C LEU A 142 -56.58 20.09 -28.60
N PRO A 143 -57.40 20.93 -27.90
CA PRO A 143 -58.63 20.56 -27.19
C PRO A 143 -59.90 20.58 -28.06
N PRO A 144 -61.07 20.14 -27.51
CA PRO A 144 -62.35 20.26 -28.21
C PRO A 144 -62.87 21.70 -28.11
N THR A 145 -63.18 22.31 -29.26
CA THR A 145 -64.10 23.45 -29.34
C THR A 145 -65.44 22.97 -29.87
N THR A 146 -66.45 23.01 -29.00
CA THR A 146 -67.85 22.83 -29.35
C THR A 146 -68.37 24.12 -29.99
N SER A 147 -68.98 24.02 -31.17
CA SER A 147 -70.03 24.97 -31.59
C SER A 147 -71.05 24.24 -32.45
N VAL A 148 -72.30 24.38 -32.02
CA VAL A 148 -73.56 23.83 -32.55
C VAL A 148 -74.03 24.66 -33.75
N LEU A 149 -74.69 24.03 -34.73
CA LEU A 149 -75.95 24.42 -35.42
C LEU A 149 -75.97 24.09 -36.93
N CYS A 150 -77.10 23.50 -37.35
CA CYS A 150 -77.67 23.32 -38.69
C CYS A 150 -76.89 22.48 -39.72
#